data_AF-A0A961YYV7-F1
#
_entry.id   AF-A0A961YYV7-F1
#
_cell.length_a   1.000
_cell.length_b   1.000
_cell.length_c   1.000
_cell.angle_alpha   90.00
_cell.angle_beta   90.00
_cell.angle_gamma   90.00
#
_symmetry.space_group_name_H-M   'P 1'
#
loop_
_entity.id
_entity.type
_entity.pdbx_description
1 polymer ?
#
loop_
_entity_poly.entity_id
_entity_poly.type
_entity_poly.pdbx_seq_one_letter_code
_entity_poly.pdbx_strand_id
1 'polypeptide(L)'
;MMKRLILAAALGAALTGAVQAQEKPAAGQQAPAAAESQAQPPADPAADACLQKAFELAQSAEQKKLTEQDLDQLEQLLSKMESHCDAKETAEADKVGGEIKAMLDSKQ
;
A
#
# COMPACT_ATOMS: atom_id res chain seq x y z
N MET A 1 11.43 -31.56 -35.14
CA MET A 1 10.27 -32.21 -35.81
C MET A 1 9.41 -32.86 -34.73
N MET A 2 8.12 -32.53 -34.67
CA MET A 2 7.03 -33.30 -34.03
C MET A 2 7.11 -33.43 -32.48
N LYS A 3 6.03 -33.39 -31.71
CA LYS A 3 4.59 -33.41 -31.98
C LYS A 3 3.89 -32.85 -30.73
N ARG A 4 2.78 -32.16 -30.96
CA ARG A 4 1.91 -31.51 -29.99
C ARG A 4 1.20 -32.56 -29.14
N LEU A 5 1.19 -32.36 -27.83
CA LEU A 5 0.32 -33.08 -26.90
C LEU A 5 -1.06 -32.43 -26.92
N ILE A 6 -2.03 -33.21 -27.38
CA ILE A 6 -3.45 -32.92 -27.37
C ILE A 6 -3.95 -33.28 -25.97
N LEU A 7 -4.52 -32.32 -25.25
CA LEU A 7 -5.40 -32.61 -24.11
C LEU A 7 -6.81 -32.14 -24.42
N ALA A 8 -7.72 -33.02 -24.04
CA ALA A 8 -9.07 -33.14 -24.51
C ALA A 8 -10.00 -32.01 -24.07
N ALA A 9 -11.00 -31.80 -24.91
CA ALA A 9 -12.17 -30.97 -24.67
C ALA A 9 -12.95 -31.42 -23.42
N ALA A 10 -13.43 -30.45 -22.66
CA ALA A 10 -14.64 -30.57 -21.86
C ALA A 10 -15.41 -29.25 -21.98
N LEU A 11 -16.10 -29.08 -23.12
CA LEU A 11 -17.24 -28.18 -23.21
C LEU A 11 -18.39 -28.85 -22.45
N GLY A 12 -18.62 -28.42 -21.22
CA GLY A 12 -19.83 -28.69 -20.46
C GLY A 12 -20.64 -27.41 -20.38
N ALA A 13 -21.61 -27.29 -21.28
CA ALA A 13 -22.66 -26.28 -21.24
C ALA A 13 -23.50 -26.37 -19.95
N ALA A 14 -24.38 -25.37 -19.77
CA ALA A 14 -25.49 -25.28 -18.83
C ALA A 14 -25.19 -24.32 -17.64
N LEU A 15 -25.98 -23.30 -17.31
CA LEU A 15 -27.27 -22.81 -17.78
C LEU A 15 -27.37 -21.30 -17.51
N THR A 16 -28.00 -20.58 -18.44
CA THR A 16 -28.67 -19.32 -18.13
C THR A 16 -29.88 -19.62 -17.26
N GLY A 17 -29.88 -19.13 -16.04
CA GLY A 17 -31.04 -19.10 -15.14
C GLY A 17 -31.02 -17.82 -14.32
N ALA A 18 -31.78 -16.81 -14.74
CA ALA A 18 -32.15 -15.69 -13.89
C ALA A 18 -33.24 -16.15 -12.92
N VAL A 19 -33.22 -15.66 -11.67
CA VAL A 19 -34.38 -15.17 -10.88
C VAL A 19 -33.97 -15.01 -9.40
N GLN A 20 -33.78 -13.74 -9.05
CA GLN A 20 -34.21 -12.99 -7.85
C GLN A 20 -33.90 -13.44 -6.40
N ALA A 21 -33.28 -12.48 -5.71
CA ALA A 21 -33.58 -11.95 -4.36
C ALA A 21 -33.13 -12.70 -3.08
N GLN A 22 -32.27 -11.98 -2.32
CA GLN A 22 -32.16 -11.86 -0.85
C GLN A 22 -31.72 -13.08 -0.02
N GLU A 23 -30.88 -13.01 1.03
CA GLU A 23 -30.00 -11.98 1.62
C GLU A 23 -29.22 -12.70 2.75
N LYS A 24 -27.87 -12.52 2.82
CA LYS A 24 -26.99 -12.53 4.04
C LYS A 24 -26.90 -13.84 4.91
N PRO A 25 -25.79 -14.14 5.65
CA PRO A 25 -24.43 -13.58 5.71
C PRO A 25 -23.29 -14.61 5.47
N ALA A 26 -22.05 -14.10 5.46
CA ALA A 26 -20.82 -14.76 5.92
C ALA A 26 -20.27 -15.94 5.09
N ALA A 27 -19.49 -15.59 4.06
CA ALA A 27 -18.25 -16.29 3.68
C ALA A 27 -17.58 -15.50 2.54
N GLY A 28 -16.83 -14.45 2.87
CA GLY A 28 -15.93 -13.83 1.89
C GLY A 28 -14.59 -14.56 1.97
N GLN A 29 -14.39 -15.66 1.24
CA GLN A 29 -13.73 -15.63 -0.07
C GLN A 29 -12.56 -14.64 -0.09
N GLN A 30 -11.43 -15.09 0.45
CA GLN A 30 -10.11 -14.60 0.03
C GLN A 30 -9.97 -14.90 -1.46
N ALA A 31 -10.33 -13.91 -2.28
CA ALA A 31 -9.85 -13.82 -3.64
C ALA A 31 -8.31 -13.65 -3.59
N PRO A 32 -7.56 -14.24 -4.53
CA PRO A 32 -6.15 -13.96 -4.66
C PRO A 32 -5.99 -12.45 -4.86
N ALA A 33 -5.19 -11.82 -3.99
CA ALA A 33 -4.74 -10.46 -4.18
C ALA A 33 -4.17 -10.39 -5.61
N ALA A 34 -4.88 -9.67 -6.48
CA ALA A 34 -4.31 -9.20 -7.71
C ALA A 34 -3.07 -8.42 -7.30
N ALA A 35 -1.89 -8.95 -7.66
CA ALA A 35 -0.70 -8.13 -7.74
C ALA A 35 -1.06 -7.01 -8.72
N GLU A 36 -1.39 -5.85 -8.17
CA GLU A 36 -1.48 -4.61 -8.90
C GLU A 36 -0.06 -4.30 -9.41
N SER A 37 0.29 -4.92 -10.52
CA SER A 37 1.34 -4.43 -11.40
C SER A 37 0.74 -3.22 -12.13
N GLN A 38 0.55 -2.15 -11.37
CA GLN A 38 0.44 -0.83 -11.98
C GLN A 38 1.81 -0.57 -12.59
N ALA A 39 1.85 -0.36 -13.91
CA ALA A 39 3.05 0.12 -14.57
C ALA A 39 3.49 1.39 -13.83
N GLN A 40 4.54 1.27 -13.01
CA GLN A 40 5.05 2.39 -12.24
C GLN A 40 5.32 3.52 -13.24
N PRO A 41 4.69 4.70 -13.10
CA PRO A 41 5.08 5.85 -13.88
C PRO A 41 6.58 6.07 -13.70
N PRO A 42 7.29 6.65 -14.70
CA PRO A 42 8.71 6.93 -14.56
C PRO A 42 8.93 7.65 -13.23
N ALA A 43 9.80 7.06 -12.39
CA ALA A 43 10.03 7.52 -11.03
C ALA A 43 10.34 9.02 -11.05
N ASP A 44 9.54 9.79 -10.30
CA ASP A 44 9.80 11.21 -10.15
C ASP A 44 10.90 11.35 -9.10
N PRO A 45 12.11 11.82 -9.47
CA PRO A 45 13.23 11.85 -8.55
C PRO A 45 12.97 12.76 -7.34
N ALA A 46 12.05 13.73 -7.42
CA ALA A 46 11.65 14.55 -6.29
C ALA A 46 10.72 13.79 -5.33
N ALA A 47 9.80 12.98 -5.88
CA ALA A 47 8.96 12.10 -5.08
C ALA A 47 9.80 11.01 -4.40
N ASP A 48 10.74 10.40 -5.12
CA ASP A 48 11.68 9.41 -4.56
C ASP A 48 12.51 9.99 -3.40
N ALA A 49 13.06 11.19 -3.59
CA ALA A 49 13.81 11.88 -2.54
C ALA A 49 12.93 12.23 -1.33
N CYS A 50 11.64 12.49 -1.54
CA CYS A 50 10.68 12.74 -0.47
C CYS A 50 10.38 11.46 0.33
N LEU A 51 10.11 10.34 -0.35
CA LEU A 51 9.89 9.03 0.28
C LEU A 51 11.15 8.53 1.01
N GLN A 52 12.33 8.79 0.46
CA GLN A 52 13.61 8.50 1.12
C GLN A 52 13.71 9.16 2.50
N LYS A 53 13.31 10.44 2.61
CA LYS A 53 13.29 11.15 3.91
C LYS A 53 12.30 10.53 4.89
N ALA A 54 11.11 10.13 4.42
CA ALA A 54 10.12 9.47 5.27
C ALA A 54 10.69 8.14 5.84
N PHE A 55 11.40 7.37 5.00
CA PHE A 55 12.07 6.15 5.42
C PHE A 55 13.18 6.39 6.45
N GLU A 56 14.01 7.42 6.25
CA GLU A 56 15.06 7.80 7.21
C GLU A 56 14.46 8.22 8.57
N LEU A 57 13.35 8.96 8.56
CA LEU A 57 12.63 9.32 9.78
C LEU A 57 12.08 8.08 10.50
N ALA A 58 11.48 7.14 9.78
CA ALA A 58 11.01 5.88 10.34
C ALA A 58 12.15 5.07 10.98
N GLN A 59 13.28 4.91 10.28
CA GLN A 59 14.47 4.24 10.84
C GLN A 59 15.01 4.93 12.10
N SER A 60 15.00 6.27 12.12
CA SER A 60 15.44 7.02 13.29
C SER A 60 14.50 6.80 14.48
N ALA A 61 13.21 6.59 14.22
CA ALA A 61 12.20 6.29 15.22
C ALA A 61 12.31 4.90 15.82
N GLU A 62 12.73 3.89 15.04
CA GLU A 62 12.97 2.52 15.56
C GLU A 62 14.06 2.49 16.65
N GLN A 63 15.02 3.42 16.56
CA GLN A 63 16.06 3.58 17.58
C GLN A 63 15.56 4.29 18.84
N LYS A 64 14.36 4.89 18.78
CA LYS A 64 13.68 5.49 19.94
C LYS A 64 12.79 4.43 20.56
N LYS A 65 12.78 4.37 21.90
CA LYS A 65 11.84 3.53 22.64
C LYS A 65 10.47 4.21 22.73
N LEU A 66 9.85 4.41 21.58
CA LEU A 66 8.52 5.01 21.48
C LEU A 66 7.48 4.14 22.18
N THR A 67 6.49 4.79 22.78
CA THR A 67 5.31 4.09 23.29
C THR A 67 4.43 3.65 22.13
N GLU A 68 3.51 2.70 22.34
CA GLU A 68 2.53 2.30 21.31
C GLU A 68 1.75 3.51 20.76
N GLN A 69 1.33 4.41 21.66
CA GLN A 69 0.63 5.64 21.25
C GLN A 69 1.51 6.56 20.37
N ASP A 70 2.81 6.65 20.66
CA ASP A 70 3.73 7.45 19.85
C ASP A 70 4.03 6.77 18.51
N LEU A 71 4.07 5.44 18.46
CA LEU A 71 4.20 4.66 17.23
C LEU A 71 2.97 4.84 16.33
N ASP A 72 1.76 4.77 16.88
CA ASP A 72 0.52 5.04 16.14
C ASP A 72 0.53 6.45 15.56
N GLN A 73 0.96 7.44 16.34
CA GLN A 73 1.05 8.83 15.88
C GLN A 73 2.12 9.00 14.80
N LEU A 74 3.27 8.33 14.94
CA LEU A 74 4.34 8.32 13.95
C LEU A 74 3.86 7.70 12.62
N GLU A 75 3.15 6.57 12.66
CA GLU A 75 2.62 5.89 11.47
C GLU A 75 1.64 6.81 10.71
N GLN A 76 0.76 7.52 11.44
CA GLN A 76 -0.15 8.49 10.83
C GLN A 76 0.60 9.64 10.15
N LEU A 77 1.65 10.16 10.79
CA LEU A 77 2.45 11.24 10.19
C LEU A 77 3.26 10.75 8.99
N LEU A 78 3.86 9.56 9.06
CA LEU A 78 4.60 8.97 7.94
C LEU A 78 3.69 8.71 6.74
N SER A 79 2.50 8.14 6.97
CA SER A 79 1.51 7.90 5.91
C SER A 79 1.01 9.21 5.27
N LYS A 80 0.84 10.27 6.08
CA LYS A 80 0.53 11.62 5.58
C LYS A 80 1.67 12.21 4.76
N MET A 81 2.91 12.03 5.21
CA MET A 81 4.11 12.48 4.48
C MET A 81 4.23 11.77 3.12
N GLU A 82 4.07 10.44 3.09
CA GLU A 82 4.05 9.62 1.87
C GLU A 82 2.96 10.11 0.90
N SER A 83 1.75 10.37 1.39
CA SER A 83 0.65 10.90 0.58
C SER A 83 1.01 12.25 -0.07
N HIS A 84 1.69 13.15 0.65
CA HIS A 84 2.18 14.41 0.09
C HIS A 84 3.33 14.20 -0.90
N CYS A 85 4.22 13.23 -0.67
CA CYS A 85 5.28 12.87 -1.61
C CYS A 85 4.69 12.38 -2.94
N ASP A 86 3.69 11.50 -2.90
CA ASP A 86 2.98 10.99 -4.08
C ASP A 86 2.22 12.09 -4.83
N ALA A 87 1.61 13.03 -4.09
CA ALA A 87 0.96 14.21 -4.65
C ALA A 87 1.94 15.27 -5.17
N LYS A 88 3.25 15.07 -5.02
CA LYS A 88 4.33 16.04 -5.34
C LYS A 88 4.24 17.33 -4.53
N GLU A 89 3.58 17.30 -3.38
CA GLU A 89 3.45 18.38 -2.42
C GLU A 89 4.62 18.39 -1.44
N THR A 90 5.84 18.49 -1.95
CA THR A 90 7.09 18.32 -1.17
C THR A 90 7.20 19.30 -0.01
N ALA A 91 6.67 20.52 -0.14
CA ALA A 91 6.65 21.50 0.93
C ALA A 91 5.75 21.09 2.11
N GLU A 92 4.61 20.42 1.84
CA GLU A 92 3.74 19.90 2.89
C GLU A 92 4.33 18.62 3.50
N ALA A 93 4.95 17.76 2.67
CA ALA A 93 5.71 16.62 3.17
C ALA A 93 6.86 17.04 4.10
N ASP A 94 7.59 18.11 3.77
CA ASP A 94 8.67 18.63 4.62
C ASP A 94 8.14 19.19 5.95
N LYS A 95 6.95 19.80 5.98
CA LYS A 95 6.30 20.21 7.24
C LYS A 95 5.99 19.02 8.13
N VAL A 96 5.37 17.98 7.55
CA VAL A 96 5.06 16.74 8.27
C VAL A 96 6.35 16.05 8.75
N GLY A 97 7.39 16.00 7.92
CA GLY A 97 8.71 15.51 8.31
C GLY A 97 9.32 16.30 9.48
N GLY A 98 9.11 17.61 9.53
CA GLY A 98 9.48 18.46 10.66
C GLY A 98 8.71 18.13 11.94
N GLU A 99 7.40 17.85 11.84
CA GLU A 99 6.56 17.41 12.97
C GLU A 99 7.03 16.05 13.51
N ILE A 100 7.31 15.08 12.63
CA ILE A 100 7.87 13.78 12.99
C ILE A 100 9.19 13.98 13.73
N LYS A 101 10.11 14.76 13.15
CA LYS A 101 11.41 15.02 13.77
C LYS A 101 11.26 15.64 15.17
N ALA A 102 10.38 16.62 15.33
CA ALA A 102 10.14 17.26 16.63
C ALA A 102 9.57 16.27 17.67
N MET A 103 8.68 15.37 17.24
CA MET A 103 8.21 14.28 18.08
C MET A 103 9.38 13.39 18.52
N LEU A 104 10.20 12.90 17.58
CA LEU A 104 11.31 11.99 17.90
C LEU A 104 12.39 12.65 18.78
N ASP A 105 12.67 13.93 18.57
CA ASP A 105 13.62 14.70 19.37
C ASP A 105 13.12 14.93 20.80
N SER A 106 11.79 14.94 21.00
CA SER A 106 11.14 15.00 22.32
C SER A 106 11.13 13.66 23.07
N LYS A 107 11.57 12.57 22.42
CA LYS A 107 11.58 11.19 22.96
C LYS A 107 13.01 10.66 23.18
N GLN A 108 13.98 11.57 23.27
CA GLN A 108 15.38 11.27 23.63
C GLN A 108 15.52 10.73 25.04
#